data_AF-A0A9D6DQN8-F1
#
_entry.id   AF-A0A9D6DQN8-F1
#
_cell.length_a   1.000
_cell.length_b   1.000
_cell.length_c   1.000
_cell.angle_alpha   90.00
_cell.angle_beta   90.00
_cell.angle_gamma   90.00
#
_symmetry.space_group_name_H-M   'P 1'
#
loop_
_entity.id
_entity.type
_entity.pdbx_description
1 polymer ?
#
loop_
_entity_poly.entity_id
_entity_poly.type
_entity_poly.pdbx_seq_one_letter_code
_entity_poly.pdbx_strand_id
1 'polypeptide(L)'
;MNKERESKFPRPELGGRVEPDKVSEWYNKIIKEANLVDQGPARGTIVLRPYGYALWKQVQKVLGSAIEDSDVQDAYFPAIIPE
;
A
#
# COMPACT_ATOMS: atom_id res chain seq x y z
N MET A 1 0.25 -36.93 -2.11
CA MET A 1 -0.40 -36.59 -0.82
C MET A 1 -0.17 -35.11 -0.59
N ASN A 2 -1.08 -34.28 -1.11
CA ASN A 2 -0.97 -32.83 -1.19
C ASN A 2 -1.13 -32.22 0.20
N LYS A 3 -0.07 -31.57 0.71
CA LYS A 3 -0.23 -30.60 1.80
C LYS A 3 -0.72 -29.31 1.16
N GLU A 4 -2.01 -29.06 1.30
CA GLU A 4 -2.61 -27.74 1.15
C GLU A 4 -1.78 -26.76 1.98
N ARG A 5 -0.97 -25.96 1.30
CA ARG A 5 -0.39 -24.76 1.90
C ARG A 5 -1.55 -23.79 1.99
N GLU A 6 -2.31 -23.84 3.09
CA GLU A 6 -3.25 -22.80 3.42
C GLU A 6 -2.49 -21.48 3.37
N SER A 7 -2.85 -20.66 2.39
CA SER A 7 -2.37 -19.30 2.25
C SER A 7 -2.66 -18.60 3.57
N LYS A 8 -1.61 -18.15 4.27
CA LYS A 8 -1.72 -17.29 5.47
C LYS A 8 -2.52 -16.02 5.23
N PHE A 9 -2.88 -15.73 3.98
CA PHE A 9 -3.73 -14.63 3.58
C PHE A 9 -5.12 -15.18 3.26
N PRO A 10 -6.17 -14.77 4.01
CA PRO A 10 -7.54 -15.10 3.65
C PRO A 10 -7.77 -14.63 2.20
N ARG A 11 -8.26 -15.51 1.33
CA ARG A 11 -8.72 -15.08 0.00
C ARG A 11 -9.99 -14.27 0.25
N PRO A 12 -10.00 -12.96 -0.03
CA PRO A 12 -11.21 -12.18 0.14
C PRO A 12 -12.27 -12.76 -0.80
N GLU A 13 -13.45 -13.01 -0.27
CA GLU A 13 -14.60 -13.60 -0.99
C GLU A 13 -15.09 -12.71 -2.15
N LEU A 14 -14.47 -11.54 -2.26
CA LEU A 14 -14.72 -10.45 -3.19
C LEU A 14 -13.86 -10.51 -4.46
N GLY A 15 -13.21 -11.65 -4.76
CA GLY A 15 -12.45 -11.87 -6.00
C GLY A 15 -13.30 -11.95 -7.28
N GLY A 16 -14.53 -11.44 -7.25
CA GLY A 16 -15.46 -11.38 -8.38
C GLY A 16 -15.52 -9.99 -9.02
N ARG A 17 -16.21 -9.89 -10.16
CA ARG A 17 -16.48 -8.61 -10.83
C ARG A 17 -17.31 -7.72 -9.89
N VAL A 18 -16.73 -6.61 -9.46
CA VAL A 18 -17.42 -5.61 -8.64
C VAL A 18 -18.23 -4.69 -9.54
N GLU A 19 -19.47 -4.38 -9.15
CA GLU A 19 -20.26 -3.36 -9.82
C GLU A 19 -19.53 -1.99 -9.72
N PRO A 20 -19.51 -1.17 -10.77
CA PRO A 20 -18.79 0.11 -10.77
C PRO A 20 -19.12 1.00 -9.56
N ASP A 21 -20.38 0.99 -9.13
CA ASP A 21 -20.89 1.83 -8.03
C ASP A 21 -20.40 1.36 -6.64
N LYS A 22 -19.87 0.13 -6.53
CA LYS A 22 -19.43 -0.48 -5.25
C LYS A 22 -17.91 -0.65 -5.13
N VAL A 23 -17.14 -0.13 -6.09
CA VAL A 23 -15.68 -0.27 -6.12
C VAL A 23 -15.02 0.35 -4.87
N SER A 24 -15.54 1.46 -4.38
CA SER A 24 -15.02 2.14 -3.19
C SER A 24 -15.13 1.30 -1.91
N GLU A 25 -16.28 0.66 -1.69
CA GLU A 25 -16.51 -0.21 -0.52
C GLU A 25 -15.67 -1.47 -0.60
N TRP A 26 -15.61 -2.07 -1.79
CA TRP A 26 -14.75 -3.21 -2.07
C TRP A 26 -13.29 -2.90 -1.75
N TYR A 27 -12.76 -1.80 -2.28
CA TYR A 27 -11.37 -1.38 -2.06
C TYR A 27 -11.08 -1.23 -0.56
N ASN A 28 -11.95 -0.52 0.17
CA ASN A 28 -11.80 -0.30 1.61
C ASN A 28 -11.83 -1.61 2.41
N LYS A 29 -12.66 -2.58 2.00
CA LYS A 29 -12.72 -3.89 2.66
C LYS A 29 -11.44 -4.68 2.41
N ILE A 30 -10.95 -4.73 1.18
CA ILE A 30 -9.72 -5.45 0.81
C ILE A 30 -8.50 -4.90 1.56
N ILE A 31 -8.29 -3.58 1.53
CA ILE A 31 -7.11 -2.97 2.18
C ILE A 31 -7.10 -3.17 3.69
N LYS A 32 -8.29 -3.24 4.30
CA LYS A 32 -8.46 -3.49 5.74
C LYS A 32 -8.22 -4.95 6.10
N GLU A 33 -8.80 -5.89 5.33
CA GLU A 33 -8.62 -7.34 5.51
C GLU A 33 -7.18 -7.77 5.25
N ALA A 34 -6.53 -7.18 4.24
CA ALA A 34 -5.12 -7.44 3.92
C ALA A 34 -4.14 -6.82 4.93
N ASN A 35 -4.62 -6.13 5.95
CA ASN A 35 -3.82 -5.48 6.98
C ASN A 35 -2.79 -4.46 6.46
N LEU A 36 -3.14 -3.73 5.39
CA LEU A 36 -2.23 -2.78 4.74
C LEU A 36 -2.23 -1.39 5.40
N VAL A 37 -3.42 -0.91 5.74
CA VAL A 37 -3.64 0.44 6.26
C VAL A 37 -4.72 0.46 7.33
N ASP A 38 -4.69 1.48 8.19
CA ASP A 38 -5.74 1.84 9.13
C ASP A 38 -6.08 3.33 9.00
N GLN A 39 -7.26 3.73 9.46
CA GLN A 39 -7.66 5.15 9.50
C GLN A 39 -6.86 5.87 10.58
N GLY A 40 -6.27 7.02 10.22
CA GLY A 40 -5.53 7.86 11.15
C GLY A 40 -6.43 8.71 12.05
N PRO A 41 -5.83 9.38 13.05
CA PRO A 41 -6.58 10.15 14.06
C PRO A 41 -7.25 11.41 13.50
N ALA A 42 -6.77 11.93 12.36
CA ALA A 42 -7.37 13.06 11.66
C ALA A 42 -8.09 12.60 10.39
N ARG A 43 -9.19 13.26 10.05
CA ARG A 43 -9.96 12.95 8.84
C ARG A 43 -9.07 13.09 7.61
N GLY A 44 -9.04 12.07 6.76
CA GLY A 44 -8.22 12.02 5.55
C GLY A 44 -6.78 11.53 5.78
N THR A 45 -6.40 11.21 7.02
CA THR A 45 -5.10 10.59 7.31
C THR A 45 -5.20 9.06 7.34
N ILE A 46 -4.12 8.40 6.92
CA ILE A 46 -4.02 6.95 6.87
C ILE A 46 -2.74 6.53 7.60
N VAL A 47 -2.84 5.51 8.43
CA VAL A 47 -1.68 4.87 9.07
C VAL A 47 -1.30 3.65 8.26
N LEU A 48 -0.09 3.65 7.69
CA LEU A 48 0.46 2.47 7.01
C LEU A 48 0.88 1.44 8.05
N ARG A 49 0.28 0.24 7.98
CA ARG A 49 0.68 -0.89 8.82
C ARG A 49 2.01 -1.48 8.35
N PRO A 50 2.71 -2.31 9.18
CA PRO A 50 4.01 -2.86 8.81
C PRO A 50 4.04 -3.57 7.45
N TYR A 51 2.94 -4.26 7.09
CA TYR A 51 2.84 -4.92 5.78
C TYR A 51 2.70 -3.92 4.62
N GLY A 52 1.83 -2.91 4.75
CA GLY A 52 1.70 -1.84 3.75
C GLY A 52 2.99 -1.02 3.60
N TYR A 53 3.66 -0.72 4.71
CA TYR A 53 4.93 -0.01 4.70
C TYR A 53 6.07 -0.83 4.07
N ALA A 54 6.06 -2.16 4.24
CA ALA A 54 7.02 -3.04 3.56
C ALA A 54 6.87 -2.99 2.03
N LEU A 55 5.62 -2.96 1.52
CA LEU A 55 5.37 -2.77 0.08
C LEU A 55 5.89 -1.42 -0.39
N TRP A 56 5.62 -0.34 0.35
CA TRP A 56 6.11 0.99 0.02
C TRP A 56 7.64 1.05 -0.06
N LYS A 57 8.36 0.47 0.91
CA LYS A 57 9.83 0.39 0.89
C LYS A 57 10.36 -0.35 -0.34
N GLN A 58 9.67 -1.40 -0.78
CA GLN A 58 10.05 -2.14 -1.97
C GLN A 58 9.88 -1.29 -3.24
N VAL A 59 8.80 -0.50 -3.32
CA VAL A 59 8.58 0.46 -4.42
C VAL A 59 9.68 1.52 -4.42
N GLN A 60 9.97 2.13 -3.26
CA GLN A 60 11.04 3.13 -3.13
C GLN A 60 12.39 2.57 -3.56
N LYS A 61 12.71 1.32 -3.18
CA LYS A 61 13.97 0.68 -3.57
C LYS A 61 14.09 0.53 -5.09
N VAL A 62 13.05 0.01 -5.75
CA VAL A 62 13.05 -0.20 -7.20
C VAL A 62 13.13 1.13 -7.94
N LEU A 63 12.35 2.12 -7.50
CA LEU A 63 12.35 3.44 -8.11
C LEU A 63 13.66 4.18 -7.88
N GLY A 64 14.22 4.13 -6.66
CA GLY A 64 15.49 4.75 -6.31
C GLY A 64 16.62 4.24 -7.20
N SER A 65 16.76 2.93 -7.36
CA SER A 65 17.78 2.36 -8.26
C SER A 65 17.62 2.85 -9.71
N ALA A 66 16.40 2.95 -10.22
CA ALA A 66 16.16 3.46 -11.56
C ALA A 66 16.51 4.96 -11.73
N ILE A 67 16.34 5.75 -10.67
CA ILE A 67 16.70 7.18 -10.65
C ILE A 67 18.22 7.35 -10.61
N GLU A 68 18.91 6.58 -9.76
CA GLU A 68 20.38 6.57 -9.66
C GLU A 68 21.03 6.19 -11.00
N ASP A 69 20.47 5.20 -11.71
CA ASP A 69 20.92 4.80 -13.06
C ASP A 69 20.76 5.91 -14.10
N SER A 70 19.95 6.94 -13.82
CA SER A 70 19.67 8.07 -14.71
C SER A 70 20.56 9.30 -14.44
N ASP A 71 21.66 9.15 -13.67
CA ASP A 71 22.58 10.23 -13.27
C ASP A 71 21.90 11.35 -12.45
N VAL A 72 20.83 11.01 -11.74
CA VAL A 72 20.11 11.93 -10.85
C VAL A 72 20.55 11.71 -9.40
N GLN A 73 20.73 12.81 -8.66
CA GLN A 73 21.07 12.78 -7.24
C GLN A 73 19.88 13.20 -6.37
N ASP A 74 19.68 12.47 -5.27
CA ASP A 74 18.68 12.80 -4.28
C ASP A 74 19.01 14.11 -3.55
N ALA A 75 17.98 14.92 -3.28
CA ALA A 75 18.08 16.14 -2.49
C ALA A 75 16.92 16.20 -1.49
N TYR A 76 17.17 16.77 -0.30
CA TYR A 76 16.17 16.93 0.75
C TYR A 76 15.92 18.40 1.03
N PHE A 77 14.68 18.83 0.83
CA PHE A 77 14.23 20.20 1.06
C PHE A 77 13.43 20.28 2.37
N PRO A 78 13.40 21.45 3.03
CA PRO A 78 12.52 21.69 4.17
C PRO A 78 11.05 21.49 3.78
N ALA A 79 10.29 20.82 4.65
CA ALA A 79 8.85 20.63 4.47
C ALA A 79 8.04 21.93 4.69
N ILE A 80 8.64 22.92 5.35
CA ILE A 80 8.02 24.21 5.65
C ILE A 80 8.54 25.24 4.65
N ILE A 81 7.63 25.94 3.98
CA ILE A 81 7.95 27.09 3.15
C ILE A 81 7.74 28.35 4.00
N PRO A 82 8.77 29.19 4.20
CA PRO A 82 8.60 30.47 4.89
C PRO A 82 7.73 31.43 4.06
N GLU A 83 6.91 32.25 4.73
CA GLU A 83 6.14 33.34 4.12
C GLU A 83 7.03 34.41 3.46
#